data_AF-A0A091STC2-F1
#
_entry.id   AF-A0A091STC2-F1
#
_cell.length_a   1.000
_cell.length_b   1.000
_cell.length_c   1.000
_cell.angle_alpha   90.00
_cell.angle_beta   90.00
_cell.angle_gamma   90.00
#
_symmetry.space_group_name_H-M   'P 1'
#
loop_
_entity.id
_entity.type
_entity.pdbx_description
1 polymer ?
#
loop_
_entity_poly.entity_id
_entity_poly.type
_entity_poly.pdbx_seq_one_letter_code
_entity_poly.pdbx_strand_id
1 'polypeptide(L)'
;HVACELVRPECLLLLLGHGASPCLQDSAGNTPLDTLLQQISHTPAANMRAKLLCLDCLFFFVPQDVQFAMKQQLLDNRQRWQDLLGENRFQCLLGLAPPSLFVGAMRVLIRTISPEHFPEALDNLPLPHFLKPLDL
;
A
#
# COMPACT_ATOMS: atom_id res chain seq x y z
N HIS A 1 -2.13 -3.55 -10.57
CA HIS A 1 -3.22 -2.62 -10.96
C HIS A 1 -4.60 -3.17 -10.63
N VAL A 2 -5.04 -4.28 -11.23
CA VAL A 2 -6.42 -4.81 -11.04
C VAL A 2 -6.78 -5.05 -9.56
N ALA A 3 -5.87 -5.57 -8.73
CA ALA A 3 -6.12 -5.74 -7.30
C ALA A 3 -6.37 -4.41 -6.56
N CYS A 4 -5.73 -3.32 -6.99
CA CYS A 4 -5.96 -1.96 -6.45
C CYS A 4 -7.29 -1.38 -6.95
N GLU A 5 -7.61 -1.57 -8.23
CA GLU A 5 -8.87 -1.13 -8.84
C GLU A 5 -10.08 -1.78 -8.16
N LEU A 6 -9.99 -3.10 -7.92
CA LEU A 6 -11.03 -3.89 -7.24
C LEU A 6 -10.98 -3.81 -5.71
N VAL A 7 -10.01 -3.07 -5.15
CA VAL A 7 -9.81 -2.91 -3.69
C VAL A 7 -9.76 -4.27 -2.96
N ARG A 8 -8.87 -5.15 -3.44
CA ARG A 8 -8.65 -6.51 -2.89
C ARG A 8 -7.30 -6.60 -2.17
N PRO A 9 -7.25 -6.31 -0.85
CA PRO A 9 -5.98 -6.23 -0.12
C PRO A 9 -5.26 -7.57 -0.05
N GLU A 10 -5.98 -8.69 0.07
CA GLU A 10 -5.38 -10.02 0.16
C GLU A 10 -4.71 -10.40 -1.17
N CYS A 11 -5.39 -10.16 -2.29
CA CYS A 11 -4.83 -10.37 -3.62
C CYS A 11 -3.61 -9.48 -3.86
N LEU A 12 -3.68 -8.21 -3.42
CA LEU A 12 -2.57 -7.27 -3.56
C LEU A 12 -1.34 -7.73 -2.77
N LEU A 13 -1.53 -8.15 -1.52
CA LEU A 13 -0.45 -8.64 -0.66
C LEU A 13 0.21 -9.90 -1.25
N LEU A 14 -0.59 -10.87 -1.73
CA LEU A 14 -0.07 -12.08 -2.36
C LEU A 14 0.74 -11.77 -3.62
N LEU A 15 0.21 -10.93 -4.52
CA LEU A 15 0.91 -10.55 -5.74
C LEU A 15 2.27 -9.91 -5.43
N LEU A 16 2.29 -8.95 -4.50
CA LEU A 16 3.51 -8.26 -4.10
C LEU A 16 4.49 -9.18 -3.35
N GLY A 17 3.98 -10.05 -2.48
CA GLY A 17 4.78 -11.05 -1.77
C GLY A 17 5.47 -12.04 -2.71
N HIS A 18 4.80 -12.42 -3.80
CA HIS A 18 5.38 -13.24 -4.88
C HIS A 18 6.25 -12.45 -5.88
N GLY A 19 6.56 -11.18 -5.60
CA GLY A 19 7.54 -10.40 -6.36
C GLY A 19 6.95 -9.57 -7.51
N ALA A 20 5.63 -9.38 -7.59
CA ALA A 20 5.07 -8.39 -8.51
C ALA A 20 5.62 -6.99 -8.20
N SER A 21 6.04 -6.25 -9.23
CA SER A 21 6.61 -4.92 -9.03
C SER A 21 5.53 -3.90 -8.63
N PRO A 22 5.67 -3.20 -7.48
CA PRO A 22 4.71 -2.18 -7.04
C PRO A 22 4.87 -0.85 -7.79
N CYS A 23 5.95 -0.67 -8.56
CA CYS A 23 6.29 0.57 -9.25
C CYS A 23 6.03 0.50 -10.77
N LEU A 24 5.60 -0.66 -11.29
CA LEU A 24 5.34 -0.82 -12.72
C LEU A 24 4.16 0.04 -13.14
N GLN A 25 4.29 0.75 -14.27
CA GLN A 25 3.21 1.55 -14.82
C GLN A 25 2.33 0.71 -15.76
N ASP A 26 1.04 1.04 -15.81
CA ASP A 26 0.14 0.52 -16.84
C ASP A 26 0.27 1.31 -18.16
N SER A 27 -0.57 0.98 -19.14
CA SER A 27 -0.62 1.66 -20.44
C SER A 27 -1.02 3.14 -20.36
N ALA A 28 -1.64 3.58 -19.26
CA ALA A 28 -2.00 4.96 -18.99
C ALA A 28 -0.91 5.70 -18.17
N GLY A 29 0.20 5.04 -17.86
CA GLY A 29 1.29 5.60 -17.06
C GLY A 29 1.05 5.59 -15.54
N ASN A 30 -0.02 4.94 -15.08
CA ASN A 30 -0.37 4.88 -13.66
C ASN A 30 0.35 3.71 -12.98
N THR A 31 0.90 3.95 -11.79
CA THR A 31 1.33 2.88 -10.89
C THR A 31 0.13 2.23 -10.18
N PRO A 32 0.28 1.06 -9.54
CA PRO A 32 -0.74 0.51 -8.66
C PRO A 32 -1.18 1.49 -7.56
N LEU A 33 -0.25 2.31 -7.05
CA LEU A 33 -0.56 3.36 -6.08
C LEU A 33 -1.45 4.45 -6.66
N ASP A 34 -1.17 4.91 -7.89
CA ASP A 34 -2.03 5.85 -8.61
C ASP A 34 -3.45 5.28 -8.78
N THR A 35 -3.55 4.02 -9.21
CA THR A 35 -4.86 3.34 -9.37
C THR A 35 -5.64 3.34 -8.06
N LEU A 36 -5.00 3.00 -6.93
CA LEU A 36 -5.65 2.97 -5.62
C LEU A 36 -6.08 4.36 -5.15
N LEU A 37 -5.23 5.37 -5.32
CA LEU A 37 -5.54 6.75 -4.94
C LEU A 37 -6.72 7.28 -5.77
N GLN A 38 -6.79 6.98 -7.06
CA GLN A 38 -7.98 7.28 -7.89
C GLN A 38 -9.24 6.64 -7.28
N GLN A 39 -9.19 5.36 -6.91
CA GLN A 39 -10.30 4.70 -6.22
C GLN A 39 -10.68 5.39 -4.90
N ILE A 40 -9.70 5.84 -4.09
CA ILE A 40 -9.97 6.58 -2.85
C ILE A 40 -10.67 7.92 -3.15
N SER A 41 -10.30 8.62 -4.21
CA SER A 41 -10.88 9.92 -4.55
C SER A 41 -12.31 9.84 -5.11
N HIS A 42 -12.66 8.78 -5.84
CA HIS A 42 -13.90 8.71 -6.64
C HIS A 42 -15.07 7.99 -5.95
N THR A 43 -14.85 7.01 -5.07
CA THR A 43 -15.96 6.20 -4.50
C THR A 43 -16.43 6.71 -3.13
N PRO A 44 -17.74 6.65 -2.80
CA PRO A 44 -18.26 6.95 -1.46
C PRO A 44 -17.61 6.08 -0.36
N ALA A 45 -17.75 6.49 0.91
CA ALA A 45 -17.08 5.90 2.09
C ALA A 45 -17.25 4.38 2.30
N ALA A 46 -18.12 3.72 1.53
CA ALA A 46 -18.19 2.27 1.47
C ALA A 46 -16.81 1.70 1.08
N ASN A 47 -16.35 0.70 1.82
CA ASN A 47 -15.06 0.02 1.63
C ASN A 47 -13.81 0.90 1.88
N MET A 48 -13.93 2.06 2.55
CA MET A 48 -12.76 2.89 2.86
C MET A 48 -11.72 2.15 3.70
N ARG A 49 -12.15 1.29 4.63
CA ARG A 49 -11.25 0.38 5.37
C ARG A 49 -10.40 -0.46 4.41
N ALA A 50 -11.02 -1.16 3.46
CA ALA A 50 -10.31 -2.01 2.51
C ALA A 50 -9.33 -1.20 1.62
N LYS A 51 -9.70 0.03 1.24
CA LYS A 51 -8.80 0.92 0.49
C LYS A 51 -7.57 1.32 1.31
N LEU A 52 -7.76 1.66 2.58
CA LEU A 52 -6.66 1.97 3.48
C LEU A 52 -5.79 0.74 3.75
N LEU A 53 -6.37 -0.46 3.83
CA LEU A 53 -5.61 -1.70 3.91
C LEU A 53 -4.79 -1.95 2.65
N CYS A 54 -5.35 -1.75 1.45
CA CYS A 54 -4.56 -1.80 0.21
C CYS A 54 -3.41 -0.80 0.23
N LEU A 55 -3.62 0.40 0.77
CA LEU A 55 -2.59 1.44 0.87
C LEU A 55 -1.48 1.01 1.85
N ASP A 56 -1.86 0.45 3.00
CA ASP A 56 -0.91 -0.08 3.98
C ASP A 56 -0.13 -1.27 3.38
N CYS A 57 -0.77 -2.16 2.61
CA CYS A 57 -0.09 -3.20 1.84
C CYS A 57 0.93 -2.58 0.88
N LEU A 58 0.56 -1.59 0.07
CA LEU A 58 1.50 -0.90 -0.81
C LEU A 58 2.67 -0.30 -0.03
N PHE A 59 2.43 0.30 1.13
CA PHE A 59 3.50 0.80 1.97
C PHE A 59 4.47 -0.29 2.43
N PHE A 60 4.14 -1.56 2.48
CA PHE A 60 5.14 -2.60 2.79
C PHE A 60 6.10 -2.92 1.65
N PHE A 61 5.75 -2.59 0.40
CA PHE A 61 6.55 -2.99 -0.78
C PHE A 61 7.10 -1.80 -1.57
N VAL A 62 6.40 -0.66 -1.55
CA VAL A 62 6.74 0.54 -2.32
C VAL A 62 7.98 1.25 -1.71
N PRO A 63 9.03 1.51 -2.50
CA PRO A 63 10.17 2.34 -2.09
C PRO A 63 9.75 3.76 -1.70
N GLN A 64 10.50 4.43 -0.81
CA GLN A 64 10.15 5.78 -0.33
C GLN A 64 10.26 6.87 -1.42
N ASP A 65 11.09 6.62 -2.42
CA ASP A 65 11.45 7.53 -3.50
C ASP A 65 10.62 7.31 -4.77
N VAL A 66 9.55 6.51 -4.69
CA VAL A 66 8.69 6.23 -5.84
C VAL A 66 8.09 7.52 -6.41
N GLN A 67 8.20 7.68 -7.72
CA GLN A 67 7.48 8.72 -8.45
C GLN A 67 6.13 8.15 -8.89
N PHE A 68 5.06 8.91 -8.65
CA PHE A 68 3.70 8.51 -9.03
C PHE A 68 2.92 9.75 -9.47
N ALA A 69 2.03 9.57 -10.45
CA ALA A 69 1.37 10.66 -11.16
C ALA A 69 0.45 11.51 -10.27
N MET A 70 -0.17 10.88 -9.26
CA MET A 70 -1.14 11.56 -8.40
C MET A 70 -0.54 12.52 -7.37
N LYS A 71 0.80 12.60 -7.25
CA LYS A 71 1.44 13.45 -6.24
C LYS A 71 1.00 14.92 -6.30
N GLN A 72 0.77 15.47 -7.49
CA GLN A 72 0.25 16.83 -7.65
C GLN A 72 -1.18 16.96 -7.12
N GLN A 73 -2.05 16.00 -7.41
CA GLN A 73 -3.44 16.03 -6.92
C GLN A 73 -3.54 15.95 -5.40
N LEU A 74 -2.59 15.27 -4.74
CA LEU A 74 -2.46 15.28 -3.27
C LEU A 74 -2.12 16.67 -2.74
N LEU A 75 -1.21 17.39 -3.41
CA LEU A 75 -0.82 18.75 -3.02
C LEU A 75 -1.95 19.75 -3.25
N ASP A 76 -2.60 19.69 -4.41
CA ASP A 76 -3.69 20.60 -4.79
C ASP A 76 -4.90 20.48 -3.86
N ASN A 77 -5.18 19.28 -3.34
CA ASN A 77 -6.35 19.00 -2.50
C ASN A 77 -5.97 18.52 -1.09
N ARG A 78 -4.94 19.14 -0.48
CA ARG A 78 -4.35 18.72 0.80
C ARG A 78 -5.39 18.35 1.87
N GLN A 79 -6.31 19.26 2.21
CA GLN A 79 -7.27 19.03 3.31
C GLN A 79 -8.14 17.80 3.05
N ARG A 80 -8.68 17.67 1.83
CA ARG A 80 -9.52 16.53 1.46
C ARG A 80 -8.75 15.21 1.56
N TRP A 81 -7.48 15.18 1.16
CA TRP A 81 -6.66 13.97 1.26
C TRP A 81 -6.25 13.65 2.70
N GLN A 82 -6.02 14.65 3.53
CA GLN A 82 -5.81 14.47 4.97
C GLN A 82 -7.04 13.85 5.63
N ASP A 83 -8.24 14.33 5.29
CA ASP A 83 -9.51 13.79 5.82
C ASP A 83 -9.75 12.35 5.37
N LEU A 84 -9.39 12.01 4.13
CA LEU A 84 -9.55 10.65 3.59
C LEU A 84 -8.50 9.66 4.14
N LEU A 85 -7.22 10.04 4.13
CA LEU A 85 -6.11 9.12 4.41
C LEU A 85 -5.67 9.11 5.88
N GLY A 86 -5.97 10.20 6.58
CA GLY A 86 -5.32 10.58 7.83
C GLY A 86 -3.95 11.23 7.59
N GLU A 87 -3.55 12.09 8.52
CA GLU A 87 -2.33 12.90 8.42
C GLU A 87 -1.06 12.08 8.17
N ASN A 88 -0.88 10.97 8.90
CA ASN A 88 0.34 10.17 8.83
C ASN A 88 0.57 9.55 7.43
N ARG A 89 -0.48 8.99 6.83
CA ARG A 89 -0.40 8.39 5.50
C ARG A 89 -0.18 9.46 4.43
N PHE A 90 -0.87 10.60 4.57
CA PHE A 90 -0.72 11.75 3.70
C PHE A 90 0.72 12.28 3.69
N GLN A 91 1.29 12.55 4.87
CA GLN A 91 2.68 13.00 4.99
C GLN A 91 3.68 11.98 4.44
N CYS A 92 3.44 10.69 4.67
CA CYS A 92 4.28 9.61 4.13
C CYS A 92 4.25 9.57 2.60
N LEU A 93 3.08 9.72 1.96
CA LEU A 93 2.96 9.76 0.50
C LEU A 93 3.68 10.95 -0.14
N LEU A 94 3.71 12.08 0.56
CA LEU A 94 4.44 13.26 0.09
C LEU A 94 5.95 13.18 0.34
N GLY A 95 6.42 12.20 1.11
CA GLY A 95 7.80 12.10 1.56
C GLY A 95 8.17 13.15 2.61
N LEU A 96 7.17 13.75 3.28
CA LEU A 96 7.37 14.74 4.34
C LEU A 96 7.61 14.09 5.71
N ALA A 97 7.18 12.85 5.87
CA ALA A 97 7.44 12.03 7.04
C ALA A 97 7.93 10.64 6.62
N PRO A 98 8.80 10.01 7.41
CA PRO A 98 9.16 8.61 7.18
C PRO A 98 7.95 7.69 7.47
N PRO A 99 7.93 6.48 6.92
CA PRO A 99 6.97 5.45 7.32
C PRO A 99 7.12 5.13 8.81
N SER A 100 6.04 4.65 9.42
CA SER A 100 6.08 4.23 10.82
C SER A 100 7.09 3.11 11.06
N LEU A 101 7.57 2.98 12.30
CA LEU A 101 8.47 1.89 12.69
C LEU A 101 7.89 0.52 12.33
N PHE A 102 6.58 0.34 12.49
CA PHE A 102 5.89 -0.88 12.10
C PHE A 102 6.04 -1.16 10.60
N VAL A 103 5.75 -0.18 9.73
CA VAL A 103 5.91 -0.33 8.27
C VAL A 103 7.37 -0.60 7.90
N GLY A 104 8.31 0.09 8.54
CA GLY A 104 9.75 -0.12 8.36
C GLY A 104 10.19 -1.54 8.75
N ALA A 105 9.78 -2.03 9.91
CA ALA A 105 10.09 -3.37 10.39
C ALA A 105 9.46 -4.45 9.50
N MET A 106 8.20 -4.26 9.09
CA MET A 106 7.50 -5.18 8.18
C MET A 106 8.17 -5.24 6.80
N ARG A 107 8.62 -4.10 6.26
CA ARG A 107 9.42 -4.06 5.01
C ARG A 107 10.67 -4.93 5.11
N VAL A 108 11.42 -4.80 6.21
CA VAL A 108 12.64 -5.60 6.42
C VAL A 108 12.29 -7.07 6.51
N LEU A 109 11.30 -7.43 7.33
CA LEU A 109 10.86 -8.80 7.55
C LEU A 109 10.38 -9.45 6.24
N ILE A 110 9.50 -8.80 5.49
CA ILE A 110 8.98 -9.32 4.21
C ILE A 110 10.12 -9.52 3.20
N ARG A 111 11.12 -8.62 3.16
CA ARG A 111 12.30 -8.77 2.28
C ARG A 111 13.20 -9.95 2.63
N THR A 112 13.12 -10.49 3.84
CA THR A 112 13.85 -11.71 4.21
C THR A 112 13.16 -12.99 3.74
N ILE A 113 11.90 -12.91 3.31
CA ILE A 113 11.12 -14.04 2.82
C ILE A 113 11.32 -14.15 1.31
N SER A 114 11.73 -15.34 0.86
CA SER A 114 11.81 -15.63 -0.58
C SER A 114 10.40 -15.62 -1.19
N PRO A 115 10.20 -15.03 -2.38
CA PRO A 115 8.89 -14.99 -3.05
C PRO A 115 8.23 -16.36 -3.25
N GLU A 116 9.03 -17.43 -3.32
CA GLU A 116 8.55 -18.81 -3.50
C GLU A 116 7.94 -19.42 -2.23
N HIS A 117 8.19 -18.83 -1.06
CA HIS A 117 7.70 -19.29 0.25
C HIS A 117 6.63 -18.35 0.83
N PHE A 118 6.14 -17.40 0.05
CA PHE A 118 5.06 -16.50 0.46
C PHE A 118 3.71 -17.15 0.12
N PRO A 119 2.66 -17.04 0.97
CA PRO A 119 2.63 -16.40 2.28
C PRO A 119 3.05 -17.31 3.44
N GLU A 120 3.29 -18.61 3.22
CA GLU A 120 3.41 -19.60 4.31
C GLU A 120 4.55 -19.25 5.28
N ALA A 121 5.69 -18.79 4.78
CA ALA A 121 6.80 -18.36 5.63
C ALA A 121 6.46 -17.15 6.50
N LEU A 122 5.60 -16.24 6.02
CA LEU A 122 5.13 -15.08 6.78
C LEU A 122 4.14 -15.50 7.88
N ASP A 123 3.25 -16.43 7.57
CA ASP A 123 2.28 -16.96 8.54
C ASP A 123 2.92 -17.82 9.63
N ASN A 124 4.01 -18.52 9.30
CA ASN A 124 4.74 -19.36 10.25
C ASN A 124 5.64 -18.56 11.20
N LEU A 125 5.78 -17.24 11.03
CA LEU A 125 6.55 -16.44 11.96
C LEU A 125 5.89 -16.42 13.35
N PRO A 126 6.68 -16.43 14.43
CA PRO A 126 6.19 -16.34 15.81
C PRO A 126 5.78 -14.90 16.15
N LEU A 127 4.94 -14.29 15.31
CA LEU A 127 4.38 -12.97 15.51
C LEU A 127 3.02 -13.09 16.21
N PRO A 128 2.72 -12.21 17.18
CA PRO A 128 1.37 -12.01 17.67
C PRO A 128 0.39 -11.75 16.51
N HIS A 129 -0.84 -12.27 16.61
CA HIS A 129 -1.86 -12.16 15.56
C HIS A 129 -2.08 -10.72 15.07
N PHE A 130 -2.08 -9.73 15.97
CA PHE A 130 -2.27 -8.33 15.58
C PHE A 130 -1.13 -7.73 14.74
N LEU A 131 0.02 -8.41 14.65
CA LEU A 131 1.13 -8.02 13.77
C LEU A 131 1.16 -8.80 12.46
N LYS A 132 0.29 -9.82 12.29
CA LYS A 132 0.21 -10.58 11.04
C LYS A 132 -0.52 -9.75 9.98
N PRO A 133 0.13 -9.42 8.86
CA PRO A 133 -0.48 -8.61 7.80
C PRO A 133 -1.46 -9.40 6.92
N LEU A 134 -1.69 -10.70 7.18
CA LEU A 134 -2.66 -11.53 6.45
C LEU A 134 -3.99 -11.70 7.21
N ASP A 135 -4.05 -11.32 8.50
CA ASP A 135 -5.27 -11.34 9.32
C ASP A 135 -6.14 -10.07 9.10
N LEU A 136 -6.04 -9.45 7.90
CA LEU A 136 -6.60 -8.14 7.53
C LEU A 136 -8.14 -8.09 7.43
#